data_AF-A0A9P7JBV5-F1
#
_entry.id   AF-A0A9P7JBV5-F1
#
_cell.length_a   1.000
_cell.length_b   1.000
_cell.length_c   1.000
_cell.angle_alpha   90.00
_cell.angle_beta   90.00
_cell.angle_gamma   90.00
#
_symmetry.space_group_name_H-M   'P 1'
#
loop_
_entity.id
_entity.type
_entity.pdbx_description
1 polymer ?
#
loop_
_entity_poly.entity_id
_entity_poly.type
_entity_poly.pdbx_seq_one_letter_code
_entity_poly.pdbx_strand_id
1 'polypeptide(L)' 'MLSQVLVHHGLLPTAPSQPCMAVSMGLLAFYWALFECSCDAIHMLASTLKTHDTR' A
#
# COMPACT_ATOMS: atom_id res chain seq x y z
N MET A 1 -24.40 -8.28 -25.60
CA MET A 1 -23.67 -8.66 -26.83
C MET A 1 -22.74 -7.55 -27.31
N LEU A 2 -23.15 -6.26 -27.32
CA LEU A 2 -22.29 -5.13 -27.72
C LEU A 2 -20.98 -5.02 -26.90
N SER A 3 -21.06 -5.17 -25.57
CA SER A 3 -19.87 -5.08 -24.70
C SER A 3 -18.78 -6.11 -25.02
N GLN A 4 -19.15 -7.31 -25.49
CA GLN A 4 -18.17 -8.35 -25.87
C GLN A 4 -17.44 -8.00 -27.17
N VAL A 5 -18.16 -7.40 -28.14
CA VAL A 5 -17.56 -6.92 -29.40
C VAL A 5 -16.59 -5.78 -29.13
N LEU A 6 -16.93 -4.85 -28.25
CA LEU A 6 -16.06 -3.73 -27.88
C LEU A 6 -14.79 -4.18 -27.16
N VAL A 7 -14.89 -5.21 -26.31
CA VAL A 7 -13.72 -5.83 -25.66
C VAL A 7 -12.84 -6.57 -26.68
N HIS A 8 -13.44 -7.31 -27.62
CA HIS A 8 -12.70 -8.01 -28.69
C HIS A 8 -11.94 -7.03 -29.61
N HIS A 9 -12.50 -5.85 -29.86
CA HIS A 9 -11.87 -4.80 -30.66
C HIS A 9 -10.90 -3.91 -29.86
N GLY A 10 -10.65 -4.19 -28.57
CA GLY A 10 -9.76 -3.39 -27.72
C GLY A 10 -10.28 -1.99 -27.40
N LEU A 11 -11.56 -1.71 -27.68
CA LEU A 11 -12.22 -0.43 -27.41
C LEU A 11 -12.68 -0.29 -25.96
N LEU A 12 -12.76 -1.41 -25.24
CA LEU A 12 -12.95 -1.45 -23.80
C LEU A 12 -11.82 -2.27 -23.18
N PRO A 13 -11.23 -1.80 -22.06
CA PRO A 13 -10.28 -2.61 -21.33
C PRO A 13 -10.96 -3.90 -20.91
N THR A 14 -10.39 -5.03 -21.33
CA THR A 14 -10.73 -6.33 -20.74
C THR A 14 -10.35 -6.22 -19.27
N ALA A 15 -11.30 -6.46 -18.36
CA ALA A 15 -10.96 -6.58 -16.94
C ALA A 15 -9.80 -7.59 -16.87
N PRO A 16 -8.65 -7.21 -16.30
CA PRO A 16 -7.48 -8.08 -16.36
C PRO A 16 -7.84 -9.36 -15.60
N SER A 17 -7.74 -10.50 -16.28
CA SER A 17 -8.11 -11.81 -15.73
C SER A 17 -7.29 -12.18 -14.49
N GLN A 18 -6.12 -11.54 -14.32
CA GLN A 18 -5.43 -11.41 -13.06
C GLN A 18 -5.47 -9.94 -12.61
N PRO A 19 -5.85 -9.62 -11.36
CA PRO A 19 -5.59 -8.30 -10.83
C PRO A 19 -4.10 -8.01 -11.03
N CYS A 20 -3.79 -6.87 -11.64
CA CYS A 20 -2.42 -6.44 -11.87
C CYS A 20 -1.79 -6.13 -10.51
N MET A 21 -1.32 -7.16 -9.84
CA MET A 21 -0.65 -7.10 -8.55
C MET A 21 0.74 -7.70 -8.73
N ALA A 22 1.49 -7.15 -9.69
CA ALA A 22 2.95 -7.23 -9.69
C ALA A 22 3.49 -6.20 -8.67
N VAL A 23 2.96 -6.21 -7.44
CA VAL A 23 3.62 -5.50 -6.35
C VAL A 23 4.79 -6.37 -5.97
N SER A 24 6.01 -5.83 -6.11
CA SER A 24 7.20 -6.54 -5.66
C SER A 24 7.06 -6.84 -4.17
N MET A 25 7.01 -8.12 -3.82
CA MET A 25 6.90 -8.55 -2.42
C MET A 25 8.06 -8.01 -1.58
N GLY A 26 9.25 -7.87 -2.17
CA GLY A 26 10.40 -7.24 -1.52
C GLY A 26 10.19 -5.75 -1.25
N LEU A 27 9.56 -5.03 -2.18
CA LEU A 27 9.21 -3.61 -1.99
C LEU A 27 8.15 -3.44 -0.90
N LEU A 28 7.16 -4.33 -0.86
CA LEU A 28 6.12 -4.30 0.16
C LEU A 28 6.68 -4.61 1.55
N ALA A 29 7.55 -5.62 1.67
CA ALA A 29 8.22 -5.95 2.92
C ALA A 29 9.15 -4.81 3.39
N PHE A 30 9.87 -4.17 2.46
CA PHE A 30 10.71 -3.00 2.76
C PHE A 30 9.88 -1.82 3.27
N TYR A 31 8.77 -1.50 2.59
CA TYR A 31 7.86 -0.43 3.02
C TYR A 31 7.25 -0.75 4.40
N TRP A 32 6.86 -1.99 4.63
CA TRP A 32 6.34 -2.43 5.93
C TRP A 32 7.35 -2.20 7.05
N ALA A 33 8.59 -2.65 6.88
CA ALA A 33 9.64 -2.48 7.89
C ALA A 33 9.94 -0.99 8.16
N LEU A 34 9.94 -0.15 7.12
CA LEU A 34 10.09 1.31 7.25
C LEU A 34 8.94 1.94 8.02
N PHE A 35 7.72 1.51 7.73
CA PHE A 35 6.53 2.02 8.39
C PHE A 35 6.55 1.67 9.89
N GLU A 36 6.83 0.42 10.22
CA GLU A 36 6.90 -0.05 11.60
C GLU A 36 7.97 0.69 12.40
N CYS A 37 9.19 0.82 11.85
CA CYS A 37 10.28 1.57 12.46
C CYS A 37 9.91 3.05 12.69
N SER A 38 9.20 3.67 11.73
CA SER A 38 8.76 5.07 11.86
C SER A 38 7.71 5.23 12.96
N CYS A 39 6.76 4.31 13.06
CA CYS A 39 5.76 4.29 14.12
C CYS A 39 6.40 4.14 15.50
N ASP A 40 7.37 3.24 15.65
CA ASP A 40 8.10 3.04 16.91
C ASP A 40 8.85 4.31 17.33
N ALA A 41 9.51 4.99 16.38
CA ALA A 41 10.22 6.23 16.66
C ALA A 41 9.26 7.35 17.11
N ILE A 42 8.12 7.49 16.45
CA ILE A 42 7.09 8.48 16.83
C ILE A 42 6.50 8.13 18.19
N HIS A 43 6.22 6.85 18.46
CA HIS A 43 5.69 6.40 19.75
C HIS A 43 6.68 6.68 20.89
N MET A 44 7.97 6.37 20.69
CA MET A 44 9.03 6.67 21.65
C MET A 44 9.16 8.18 21.89
N LEU A 45 9.07 8.99 20.83
CA LEU A 45 9.10 10.44 20.97
C LEU A 45 7.89 10.94 21.78
N ALA A 46 6.69 10.47 21.45
CA ALA A 46 5.46 10.86 22.15
C ALA A 46 5.48 10.42 23.62
N SER A 47 6.01 9.24 23.94
CA SER A 47 6.13 8.76 25.33
C SER A 47 7.19 9.53 26.12
N THR A 48 8.32 9.86 25.49
CA THR A 48 9.33 10.76 26.06
C THR A 48 8.73 12.14 26.32
N LEU A 49 7.94 12.66 25.37
CA LEU A 49 7.27 13.92 25.56
C LEU A 49 6.22 13.85 26.68
N LYS A 50 5.43 12.80 26.76
CA LYS A 50 4.48 12.66 27.87
C LYS A 50 5.21 12.62 29.22
N THR A 51 6.33 11.91 29.32
CA THR A 51 7.07 11.80 30.59
C THR A 51 7.76 13.10 31.01
N HIS A 52 8.20 13.97 30.09
CA HIS A 52 8.76 15.28 30.47
C HIS A 52 7.70 16.29 30.90
N ASP A 53 6.49 16.26 30.32
CA ASP A 53 5.38 17.15 30.72
C ASP A 53 4.74 16.74 32.06
N THR A 54 4.91 15.48 32.47
CA THR A 54 4.38 14.97 33.75
C THR A 54 5.36 15.09 34.93
N ARG A 55 6.50 15.78 34.74
CA ARG A 55 7.52 16.02 35.78
C ARG A 55 7.54 17.48 36.20
#